data_AF-A0A5P9EVK5-F1
#
_entry.id   AF-A0A5P9EVK5-F1
#
_cell.length_a   1.000
_cell.length_b   1.000
_cell.length_c   1.000
_cell.angle_alpha   90.00
_cell.angle_beta   90.00
_cell.angle_gamma   90.00
#
_symmetry.space_group_name_H-M   'P 1'
#
loop_
_entity.id
_entity.type
_entity.pdbx_description
1 polymer ?
#
loop_
_entity_poly.entity_id
_entity_poly.type
_entity_poly.pdbx_seq_one_letter_code
_entity_poly.pdbx_strand_id
1 'polypeptide(L)' 'MWELQEVPGRSKILIHTANYSADVQGCIGIGSNLAPGGWWVTQSRKAMQQLRELLPPEFDLTITHYVPEYP' A
#
# COMPACT_ATOMS: atom_id res chain seq x y z
N MET A 1 2.81 10.64 -0.79
CA MET A 1 1.51 10.19 -0.29
C MET A 1 0.57 10.41 -1.44
N TRP A 2 -0.22 9.40 -1.75
CA TRP A 2 -1.27 9.49 -2.76
C TRP A 2 -2.62 9.32 -2.08
N GLU A 3 -3.63 9.89 -2.70
CA GLU A 3 -5.02 9.75 -2.29
C GLU A 3 -5.75 9.00 -3.41
N LEU A 4 -6.26 7.82 -3.08
CA LEU A 4 -7.16 7.07 -3.94
C LEU A 4 -8.57 7.63 -3.73
N GLN A 5 -9.14 8.16 -4.81
CA GLN A 5 -10.48 8.72 -4.87
C GLN A 5 -11.47 7.69 -5.41
N GLU A 6 -12.76 8.02 -5.41
CA GLU A 6 -13.84 7.18 -5.98
C GLU A 6 -13.97 5.78 -5.35
N VAL A 7 -13.64 5.67 -4.06
CA VAL A 7 -13.76 4.42 -3.30
C VAL A 7 -15.20 4.23 -2.80
N PRO A 8 -15.92 3.17 -3.20
CA PRO A 8 -17.28 2.95 -2.74
C PRO A 8 -17.37 2.88 -1.21
N GLY A 9 -18.29 3.66 -0.61
CA GLY A 9 -18.52 3.66 0.84
C GLY A 9 -17.45 4.38 1.67
N ARG A 10 -16.48 5.06 1.06
CA ARG A 10 -15.44 5.83 1.77
C ARG A 10 -15.14 7.15 1.06
N SER A 11 -14.66 8.14 1.82
CA SER A 11 -14.26 9.43 1.23
C SER A 11 -12.99 9.31 0.40
N LYS A 12 -11.97 8.63 0.94
CA LYS A 12 -10.70 8.33 0.26
C LYS A 12 -9.94 7.21 0.98
N ILE A 13 -8.96 6.65 0.28
CA ILE A 13 -7.92 5.78 0.83
C ILE A 13 -6.56 6.46 0.65
N LEU A 14 -5.67 6.33 1.62
CA LEU A 14 -4.34 6.92 1.57
C LEU A 14 -3.28 5.85 1.29
N ILE A 15 -2.36 6.14 0.38
CA ILE A 15 -1.11 5.39 0.20
C ILE A 15 0.01 6.16 0.89
N HIS A 16 0.53 5.61 1.99
CA HIS A 16 1.51 6.30 2.82
C HIS A 16 2.54 5.35 3.43
N THR A 17 3.56 5.95 4.06
CA THR A 17 4.54 5.21 4.85
C THR A 17 3.84 4.63 6.07
N ALA A 18 3.78 3.31 6.15
CA ALA A 18 3.25 2.53 7.26
C ALA A 18 3.97 1.19 7.26
N ASN A 19 4.25 0.65 8.46
CA ASN A 19 4.95 -0.63 8.59
C ASN A 19 4.08 -1.68 9.24
N TYR A 20 3.09 -1.32 10.06
CA TYR A 20 2.25 -2.24 10.81
C TYR A 20 0.78 -2.12 10.41
N SER A 21 -0.01 -3.19 10.65
CA SER A 21 -1.46 -3.17 10.39
C SER A 21 -2.19 -2.09 11.21
N ALA A 22 -1.70 -1.80 12.42
CA ALA A 22 -2.23 -0.72 13.26
C ALA A 22 -2.03 0.68 12.65
N ASP A 23 -1.04 0.85 11.76
CA ASP A 23 -0.77 2.11 11.06
C ASP A 23 -1.76 2.35 9.91
N VAL A 24 -2.54 1.33 9.52
CA VAL A 24 -3.42 1.36 8.36
C VAL A 24 -4.87 1.07 8.74
N GLN A 25 -5.59 2.11 9.14
CA GLN A 25 -7.05 2.02 9.35
C GLN A 25 -7.79 2.20 8.01
N GLY A 26 -7.71 1.15 7.19
CA GLY A 26 -8.21 1.16 5.82
C GLY A 26 -7.35 1.97 4.84
N CYS A 27 -6.17 2.42 5.24
CA CYS A 27 -5.16 2.94 4.33
C CYS A 27 -4.37 1.80 3.67
N ILE A 28 -3.55 2.11 2.67
CA ILE A 28 -2.61 1.17 2.06
C ILE A 28 -1.21 1.53 2.54
N GLY A 29 -0.62 0.64 3.34
CA GLY A 29 0.78 0.72 3.76
C GLY A 29 1.67 0.02 2.75
N ILE A 30 2.78 0.66 2.39
CA ILE A 30 3.71 0.10 1.41
C ILE A 30 5.08 -0.15 2.03
N GLY A 31 5.77 -1.16 1.54
CA GLY A 31 7.16 -1.44 1.89
C GLY A 31 7.82 -2.30 0.82
N SER A 32 9.15 -2.22 0.76
CA SER A 32 9.94 -2.93 -0.26
C SER A 32 10.42 -4.30 0.21
N ASN A 33 10.06 -4.70 1.43
CA ASN A 33 10.38 -6.01 1.97
C ASN A 33 9.34 -6.43 3.02
N LEU A 34 9.12 -7.73 3.17
CA LEU A 34 8.33 -8.29 4.26
C LEU A 34 9.14 -8.33 5.55
N ALA A 35 8.46 -8.20 6.68
CA ALA A 35 9.09 -8.38 7.97
C ALA A 35 9.36 -9.86 8.26
N PRO A 36 10.55 -10.21 8.80
CA PRO A 36 10.84 -11.57 9.20
C PRO A 36 9.82 -12.09 10.22
N GLY A 37 9.12 -13.17 9.87
CA GLY A 37 8.11 -13.79 10.74
C GLY A 37 6.84 -12.97 10.97
N GLY A 38 6.59 -11.93 10.15
CA GLY A 38 5.50 -10.99 10.35
C GLY A 38 4.62 -10.79 9.13
N TRP A 39 3.34 -10.48 9.39
CA TRP A 39 2.35 -10.11 8.37
C TRP A 39 2.35 -8.59 8.17
N TRP A 40 3.53 -8.02 7.95
CA TRP A 40 3.70 -6.58 7.82
C TRP A 40 4.95 -6.25 6.99
N VAL A 41 5.09 -4.98 6.62
CA VAL A 41 6.10 -4.54 5.65
C VAL A 41 7.17 -3.70 6.32
N THR A 42 8.34 -3.63 5.70
CA THR A 42 9.47 -2.81 6.14
C THR A 42 9.97 -1.90 5.02
N GLN A 43 10.86 -0.96 5.37
CA GLN A 43 11.45 -0.02 4.41
C GLN A 43 10.42 0.89 3.69
N SER A 44 9.31 1.23 4.35
CA SER A 44 8.22 2.01 3.76
C SER A 44 8.63 3.37 3.19
N ARG A 45 9.59 4.07 3.80
CA ARG A 45 10.13 5.34 3.26
C ARG A 45 10.84 5.15 1.92
N LYS A 46 11.68 4.11 1.83
CA LYS A 46 12.38 3.75 0.59
C LYS A 46 11.38 3.34 -0.49
N ALA A 47 10.40 2.52 -0.13
CA ALA A 47 9.34 2.12 -1.05
C ALA A 47 8.54 3.34 -1.58
N MET A 48 8.20 4.29 -0.72
CA MET A 48 7.53 5.53 -1.14
C MET A 48 8.37 6.40 -2.08
N GLN A 49 9.69 6.41 -1.92
CA GLN A 49 10.57 7.09 -2.86
C GLN A 49 10.57 6.38 -4.21
N GLN A 50 10.79 5.07 -4.22
CA GLN A 50 10.81 4.26 -5.44
C GLN A 50 9.48 4.34 -6.20
N LEU A 51 8.35 4.34 -5.50
CA LEU A 51 7.04 4.45 -6.11
C LEU A 51 6.87 5.80 -6.84
N ARG A 52 7.44 6.89 -6.31
CA ARG A 52 7.34 8.23 -6.93
C ARG A 52 8.25 8.37 -8.14
N GLU A 53 9.36 7.64 -8.14
CA GLU A 53 10.29 7.60 -9.27
C GLU A 53 9.71 6.74 -10.41
N LEU A 54 8.93 5.71 -10.07
CA LEU A 54 8.37 4.76 -11.04
C LEU A 54 7.04 5.21 -11.63
N LEU A 55 6.15 5.80 -10.82
CA LEU A 55 4.79 6.13 -11.22
C LEU A 55 4.65 7.60 -11.60
N PRO A 56 3.77 7.92 -12.56
CA PRO A 56 3.35 9.29 -12.80
C PRO A 56 2.64 9.89 -11.57
N PRO A 57 2.48 11.22 -11.51
CA PRO A 57 1.77 11.90 -10.41
C PRO A 57 0.34 11.37 -10.21
N GLU A 58 -0.32 10.97 -11.29
CA GLU A 58 -1.68 10.43 -11.33
C GLU A 58 -1.68 9.10 -12.09
N PHE A 59 -2.37 8.09 -11.55
CA PHE A 59 -2.44 6.75 -12.13
C PHE A 59 -3.72 6.03 -11.67
N ASP A 60 -4.14 5.04 -12.45
CA ASP A 60 -5.24 4.15 -12.08
C ASP A 60 -4.73 2.98 -11.23
N LEU A 61 -5.47 2.66 -10.16
CA LEU A 61 -5.18 1.53 -9.29
C LEU A 61 -6.34 0.55 -9.30
N THR A 62 -6.07 -0.70 -9.70
CA THR A 62 -7.04 -1.79 -9.59
C THR A 62 -6.68 -2.71 -8.43
N ILE A 63 -7.60 -2.86 -7.47
CA ILE A 63 -7.44 -3.78 -6.33
C ILE A 63 -8.22 -5.06 -6.65
N THR A 64 -7.51 -6.19 -6.69
CA THR A 64 -8.11 -7.51 -6.94
C THR A 64 -7.93 -8.42 -5.74
N HIS A 65 -8.81 -9.41 -5.61
CA HIS A 65 -8.65 -10.46 -4.62
C HIS A 65 -7.65 -11.47 -5.16
N TYR A 66 -6.54 -11.64 -4.44
CA TYR A 66 -5.61 -12.73 -4.69
C TYR A 66 -5.75 -13.76 -3.58
N VAL A 67 -6.20 -14.96 -3.94
CA VAL A 67 -6.17 -16.13 -3.06
C VAL A 67 -4.96 -16.95 -3.52
N PRO A 68 -3.86 -17.03 -2.74
CA PRO A 68 -2.76 -17.90 -3.10
C PRO A 68 -3.25 -19.34 -3.11
N GLU A 69 -3.18 -20.00 -4.27
CA GLU A 69 -3.33 -21.46 -4.36
C GLU A 69 -2.13 -22.08 -3.64
N TYR A 70 -2.38 -22.68 -2.48
CA TYR A 70 -1.36 -23.44 -1.77
C TYR A 70 -1.23 -24.81 -2.45
N PRO A 71 -0.01 -25.30 -2.77
CA PRO A 71 0.19 -26.66 -3.24
C PRO A 71 -0.10 -27.71 -2.16
#